data_AF-A0A8J4TLV8-F1
#
_entry.id   AF-A0A8J4TLV8-F1
#
_cell.length_a   1.000
_cell.length_b   1.000
_cell.length_c   1.000
_cell.angle_alpha   90.00
_cell.angle_beta   90.00
_cell.angle_gamma   90.00
#
_symmetry.space_group_name_H-M   'P 1'
#
loop_
_entity.id
_entity.type
_entity.pdbx_description
1 polymer ?
#
loop_
_entity_poly.entity_id
_entity_poly.type
_entity_poly.pdbx_seq_one_letter_code
_entity_poly.pdbx_strand_id
1 'polypeptide(L)'
;EELKSALKLLQEKLKLFKKCKLNWSLTAKYIKIQTHHTTRHIKDEFEKLHQFLRDEEAARLAVLKEEEEQKSQMMKEKIEKLSRDISSLSDTIRAIEEEMRAEDVSFLQNYKATVKRAQCTLQRPEELSGALIHVAKHLANLKFRVWEKMQHTVQY
;
A
#
# COMPACT_ATOMS: atom_id res chain seq x y z
N GLU A 1 -74.09 36.86 33.83
CA GLU A 1 -72.90 36.25 34.46
C GLU A 1 -72.22 35.22 33.56
N GLU A 2 -72.93 34.28 32.93
CA GLU A 2 -72.34 33.21 32.09
C GLU A 2 -71.44 33.69 30.93
N LEU A 3 -71.89 34.70 30.17
CA LEU A 3 -71.12 35.26 29.05
C LEU A 3 -69.77 35.86 29.46
N LYS A 4 -69.71 36.49 30.65
CA LYS A 4 -68.46 37.07 31.17
C LYS A 4 -67.46 35.97 31.56
N SER A 5 -67.95 34.88 32.15
CA SER A 5 -67.13 33.70 32.49
C SER A 5 -66.57 33.03 31.23
N ALA A 6 -67.42 32.81 30.22
CA ALA A 6 -67.01 32.24 28.93
C ALA A 6 -65.96 33.12 28.22
N LEU A 7 -66.14 34.45 28.24
CA LEU A 7 -65.17 35.40 27.67
C LEU A 7 -63.80 35.29 28.36
N LYS A 8 -63.76 35.20 29.69
CA LYS A 8 -62.51 35.06 30.47
C LYS A 8 -61.77 33.77 30.10
N LEU A 9 -62.49 32.65 30.00
CA LEU A 9 -61.93 31.36 29.57
C LEU A 9 -61.30 31.44 28.17
N LEU A 10 -61.98 32.09 27.22
CA LEU A 10 -61.46 32.29 25.87
C LEU A 10 -60.19 33.15 25.85
N GLN A 11 -60.13 34.20 26.67
CA GLN A 11 -58.94 35.04 26.80
C GLN A 11 -57.74 34.29 27.38
N GLU A 12 -57.96 33.40 28.37
CA GLU A 12 -56.91 32.54 28.92
C GLU A 12 -56.41 31.52 27.88
N LYS A 13 -57.32 30.87 27.15
CA LYS A 13 -56.97 29.97 26.04
C LYS A 13 -56.16 30.67 24.94
N LEU A 14 -56.52 31.91 24.60
CA LEU A 14 -55.77 32.72 23.64
C LEU A 14 -54.34 33.01 24.12
N LYS A 15 -54.14 33.33 25.41
CA LYS A 15 -52.80 33.53 25.99
C LYS A 15 -51.97 32.25 25.92
N LEU A 16 -52.57 31.10 26.25
CA LEU A 16 -51.93 29.79 26.13
C LEU A 16 -51.50 29.50 24.69
N PHE A 17 -52.39 29.71 23.72
CA PHE A 17 -52.08 29.49 22.31
C PHE A 17 -50.96 30.39 21.79
N LYS A 18 -50.92 31.65 22.21
CA LYS A 18 -49.81 32.56 21.88
C LYS A 18 -48.48 32.06 22.44
N LYS A 19 -48.45 31.58 23.69
CA LYS A 19 -47.26 30.99 24.33
C LYS A 19 -46.80 29.72 23.61
N CYS A 20 -47.73 28.80 23.31
CA CYS A 20 -47.44 27.59 22.55
C CYS A 20 -46.86 27.91 21.17
N LYS A 21 -47.47 28.85 20.43
CA LYS A 21 -46.98 29.28 19.11
C LYS A 21 -45.54 29.80 19.19
N LEU A 22 -45.22 30.62 20.20
CA LEU A 22 -43.86 31.14 20.40
C LEU A 22 -42.87 30.00 20.66
N ASN A 23 -43.20 29.10 21.59
CA ASN A 23 -42.36 27.94 21.90
C ASN A 23 -42.11 27.06 20.67
N TRP A 24 -43.16 26.73 19.90
CA TRP A 24 -43.01 25.91 18.69
C TRP A 24 -42.16 26.62 17.63
N SER A 25 -42.25 27.95 17.51
CA SER A 25 -41.41 28.72 16.60
C SER A 25 -39.93 28.68 17.00
N LEU A 26 -39.63 28.66 18.30
CA LEU A 26 -38.27 28.48 18.83
C LEU A 26 -37.78 27.06 18.57
N THR A 27 -38.60 26.04 18.85
CA THR A 27 -38.26 24.64 18.56
C THR A 27 -37.95 24.44 17.08
N ALA A 28 -38.74 25.02 16.17
CA ALA A 28 -38.49 24.94 14.73
C ALA A 28 -37.15 25.58 14.32
N LYS A 29 -36.74 26.69 14.95
CA LYS A 29 -35.41 27.28 14.74
C LYS A 29 -34.30 26.37 15.27
N TYR A 30 -34.49 25.80 16.45
CA TYR A 30 -33.51 24.89 17.06
C TYR A 30 -33.29 23.63 16.22
N ILE A 31 -34.35 23.05 15.65
CA ILE A 31 -34.24 21.91 14.72
C ILE A 31 -33.30 22.25 13.56
N LYS A 32 -33.43 23.44 12.95
CA LYS A 32 -32.54 23.86 11.86
C LYS A 32 -31.08 23.98 12.29
N ILE A 33 -30.84 24.55 13.47
CA ILE A 33 -29.49 24.67 14.03
C ILE A 33 -28.89 23.28 14.29
N GLN A 34 -29.66 22.38 14.88
CA GLN A 34 -29.24 21.02 15.16
C GLN A 34 -28.93 20.25 13.87
N THR A 35 -29.79 20.35 12.85
CA THR A 35 -29.55 19.74 11.52
C THR A 35 -28.24 20.24 10.91
N HIS A 36 -27.96 21.55 10.98
CA HIS A 36 -26.72 22.11 10.45
C HIS A 36 -25.49 21.59 11.20
N HIS A 37 -25.55 21.58 12.54
CA HIS A 37 -24.46 21.07 13.38
C HIS A 37 -24.20 19.58 13.12
N THR A 38 -25.24 18.75 13.12
CA THR A 38 -25.13 17.31 12.85
C THR A 38 -24.61 17.05 11.43
N THR A 39 -25.02 17.85 10.44
CA THR A 39 -24.50 17.73 9.07
C THR A 39 -23.01 17.98 9.02
N ARG A 40 -22.51 19.01 9.71
CA ARG A 40 -21.08 19.29 9.80
C ARG A 40 -20.35 18.13 10.47
N HIS A 41 -20.85 17.67 11.62
CA HIS A 41 -20.24 16.58 12.36
C HIS A 41 -20.14 15.28 11.54
N ILE A 42 -21.20 14.92 10.80
CA ILE A 42 -21.18 13.75 9.90
C ILE A 42 -20.08 13.93 8.85
N LYS A 43 -19.98 15.10 8.23
CA LYS A 43 -18.93 15.35 7.22
C LYS A 43 -17.53 15.24 7.81
N ASP A 44 -17.30 15.79 8.99
CA ASP A 44 -16.00 15.75 9.66
C ASP A 44 -15.59 14.30 9.99
N GLU A 45 -16.52 13.46 10.44
CA GLU A 45 -16.24 12.03 10.69
C GLU A 45 -15.91 11.26 9.40
N PHE A 46 -16.61 11.53 8.30
CA PHE A 46 -16.29 10.93 7.00
C PHE A 46 -14.94 11.41 6.46
N GLU A 47 -14.55 12.67 6.70
CA GLU A 47 -13.22 13.15 6.27
C GLU A 47 -12.10 12.45 7.05
N LYS A 48 -12.27 12.23 8.37
CA LYS A 48 -11.32 11.43 9.15
C LYS A 48 -11.19 10.01 8.61
N LEU A 49 -12.30 9.40 8.23
CA LEU A 49 -12.33 8.07 7.62
C LEU A 49 -11.60 8.04 6.27
N HIS A 50 -11.85 9.04 5.41
CA HIS A 50 -11.14 9.16 4.15
C HIS A 50 -9.64 9.37 4.33
N GLN A 51 -9.23 10.18 5.30
CA GLN A 51 -7.82 10.39 5.63
C GLN A 51 -7.16 9.07 6.09
N PHE A 52 -7.80 8.34 7.01
CA PHE A 52 -7.32 7.03 7.44
C PHE A 52 -7.10 6.06 6.28
N LEU A 53 -8.05 6.00 5.34
CA LEU A 53 -7.95 5.11 4.17
C LEU A 53 -6.79 5.52 3.25
N ARG A 54 -6.58 6.82 3.02
CA ARG A 54 -5.44 7.34 2.25
C ARG A 54 -4.11 6.99 2.92
N ASP A 55 -4.02 7.12 4.23
CA ASP A 55 -2.80 6.83 4.99
C ASP A 55 -2.48 5.32 4.96
N GLU A 56 -3.48 4.47 5.13
CA GLU A 56 -3.31 3.01 5.07
C GLU A 56 -2.96 2.52 3.64
N GLU A 57 -3.53 3.14 2.61
CA GLU A 57 -3.15 2.90 1.21
C GLU A 57 -1.68 3.30 0.96
N ALA A 58 -1.30 4.51 1.35
CA ALA A 58 0.07 5.01 1.18
C ALA A 58 1.10 4.15 1.92
N ALA A 59 0.80 3.75 3.16
CA ALA A 59 1.67 2.88 3.94
C ALA A 59 1.89 1.51 3.27
N ARG A 60 0.84 0.92 2.69
CA ARG A 60 0.94 -0.36 1.97
C ARG A 60 1.72 -0.24 0.66
N LEU A 61 1.48 0.83 -0.11
CA LEU A 61 2.22 1.10 -1.33
C LEU A 61 3.72 1.30 -1.03
N ALA A 62 4.07 1.93 0.09
CA ALA A 62 5.46 2.06 0.53
C ALA A 62 6.11 0.70 0.79
N VAL A 63 5.43 -0.22 1.49
CA VAL A 63 5.94 -1.58 1.74
C VAL A 63 6.07 -2.38 0.44
N LEU A 64 5.15 -2.21 -0.52
CA LEU A 64 5.26 -2.83 -1.84
C LEU A 64 6.48 -2.30 -2.62
N LYS A 65 6.69 -0.98 -2.60
CA LYS A 65 7.83 -0.32 -3.26
C LYS A 65 9.17 -0.77 -2.68
N GLU A 66 9.26 -0.91 -1.36
CA GLU A 66 10.46 -1.45 -0.70
C GLU A 66 10.74 -2.89 -1.16
N GLU A 67 9.71 -3.74 -1.28
CA GLU A 67 9.88 -5.10 -1.78
C GLU A 67 10.34 -5.12 -3.26
N GLU A 68 9.79 -4.25 -4.09
CA GLU A 68 10.21 -4.08 -5.48
C GLU A 68 11.69 -3.70 -5.58
N GLU A 69 12.12 -2.70 -4.80
CA GLU A 69 13.50 -2.22 -4.80
C GLU A 69 14.48 -3.30 -4.34
N GLN A 70 14.17 -4.00 -3.24
CA GLN A 70 14.99 -5.10 -2.75
C GLN A 70 15.14 -6.23 -3.78
N LYS A 71 14.03 -6.66 -4.40
CA LYS A 71 14.05 -7.75 -5.38
C LYS A 71 14.73 -7.34 -6.69
N SER A 72 14.54 -6.10 -7.13
CA SER A 72 15.20 -5.56 -8.32
C SER A 72 16.71 -5.45 -8.12
N GLN A 73 17.15 -4.97 -6.96
CA GLN A 73 18.58 -4.87 -6.63
C GLN A 73 19.23 -6.25 -6.55
N MET A 74 18.58 -7.21 -5.89
CA MET A 74 19.04 -8.61 -5.88
C MET A 74 19.20 -9.16 -7.30
N MET A 75 18.24 -8.92 -8.19
CA MET A 75 18.32 -9.39 -9.58
C MET A 75 19.45 -8.73 -10.35
N LYS A 76 19.69 -7.43 -10.15
CA LYS A 76 20.81 -6.70 -10.75
C LYS A 76 22.15 -7.32 -10.35
N GLU A 77 22.35 -7.60 -9.07
CA GLU A 77 23.59 -8.23 -8.58
C GLU A 77 23.80 -9.65 -9.14
N LYS A 78 22.73 -10.45 -9.23
CA LYS A 78 22.80 -11.78 -9.86
C LYS A 78 23.17 -11.70 -11.34
N ILE A 79 22.61 -10.74 -12.08
CA ILE A 79 22.93 -10.50 -13.50
C ILE A 79 24.37 -10.01 -13.67
N GLU A 80 24.84 -9.10 -12.82
CA GLU A 80 26.22 -8.60 -12.86
C GLU A 80 27.24 -9.71 -12.56
N LYS A 81 26.94 -10.57 -11.57
CA LYS A 81 27.76 -11.76 -11.30
C LYS A 81 27.79 -12.69 -12.51
N LEU A 82 26.63 -13.03 -13.07
CA LEU A 82 26.55 -13.93 -14.21
C LEU A 82 27.26 -13.35 -15.44
N SER A 83 27.15 -12.03 -15.66
CA SER A 83 27.89 -11.34 -16.73
C SER A 83 29.41 -11.48 -16.56
N ARG A 84 29.93 -11.36 -15.33
CA ARG A 84 31.35 -11.59 -15.05
C ARG A 84 31.78 -13.03 -15.29
N ASP A 85 30.96 -13.99 -14.86
CA ASP A 85 31.22 -15.42 -15.05
C ASP A 85 31.23 -15.77 -16.56
N ILE A 86 30.28 -15.21 -17.33
CA ILE A 86 30.23 -15.35 -18.80
C ILE A 86 31.49 -14.77 -19.45
N SER A 87 31.92 -13.56 -19.08
CA SER A 87 33.13 -12.95 -19.64
C SER A 87 34.37 -13.77 -19.32
N SER A 88 34.54 -14.22 -18.07
CA SER A 88 35.68 -15.05 -17.67
C SER A 88 35.72 -16.39 -18.41
N LEU A 89 34.56 -17.03 -18.58
CA LEU A 89 34.46 -18.28 -19.34
C LEU A 89 34.74 -18.05 -20.83
N SER A 90 34.24 -16.95 -21.41
CA SER A 90 34.49 -16.58 -22.81
C SER A 90 35.97 -16.34 -23.08
N ASP A 91 36.66 -15.62 -22.18
CA ASP A 91 38.10 -15.39 -22.26
C ASP A 91 38.89 -16.70 -22.16
N THR A 92 38.45 -17.61 -21.29
CA THR A 92 39.05 -18.94 -21.13
C THR A 92 38.91 -19.79 -22.38
N ILE A 93 37.70 -19.81 -22.97
CA ILE A 93 37.43 -20.52 -24.23
C ILE A 93 38.31 -19.95 -25.34
N ARG A 94 38.34 -18.61 -25.52
CA ARG A 94 39.16 -17.96 -26.54
C ARG A 94 40.63 -18.31 -26.40
N ALA A 95 41.18 -18.26 -25.19
CA ALA A 95 42.58 -18.61 -24.95
C ALA A 95 42.89 -20.09 -25.28
N ILE A 96 41.95 -21.00 -25.04
CA ILE A 96 42.10 -22.42 -25.41
C ILE A 96 42.03 -22.58 -26.94
N GLU A 97 41.07 -21.92 -27.60
CA GLU A 97 40.92 -21.96 -29.05
C GLU A 97 42.14 -21.39 -29.79
N GLU A 98 42.73 -20.32 -29.28
CA GLU A 98 43.96 -19.73 -29.81
C GLU A 98 45.16 -20.68 -29.69
N GLU A 99 45.34 -21.33 -28.52
CA GLU A 99 46.42 -22.30 -28.34
C GLU A 99 46.24 -23.53 -29.23
N MET A 100 45.00 -24.00 -29.43
CA MET A 100 44.71 -25.12 -30.33
C MET A 100 45.02 -24.81 -31.81
N ARG A 101 45.16 -23.53 -32.18
CA ARG A 101 45.55 -23.09 -33.53
C ARG A 101 47.05 -22.87 -33.68
N ALA A 102 47.84 -22.97 -32.60
CA ALA A 102 49.28 -22.77 -32.62
C ALA A 102 50.01 -23.91 -33.35
N GLU A 103 51.25 -23.66 -33.79
CA GLU A 103 52.12 -24.67 -34.41
C GLU A 103 52.42 -25.85 -33.44
N ASP A 104 52.62 -27.05 -33.99
CA ASP A 104 52.68 -28.31 -33.24
C ASP A 104 53.67 -28.30 -32.06
N VAL A 105 54.86 -27.71 -32.23
CA VAL A 105 55.88 -27.66 -31.18
C VAL A 105 55.45 -26.75 -30.02
N SER A 106 54.84 -25.60 -30.34
CA SER A 106 54.33 -24.64 -29.35
C SER A 106 53.13 -25.21 -28.59
N PHE A 107 52.20 -25.84 -29.31
CA PHE A 107 51.04 -26.50 -28.72
C PHE A 107 51.44 -27.61 -27.74
N LEU A 108 52.38 -28.48 -28.13
CA LEU A 108 52.87 -29.57 -27.26
C LEU A 108 53.54 -29.05 -25.98
N GLN A 109 54.28 -27.93 -26.06
CA GLN A 109 54.89 -27.30 -24.89
C GLN A 109 53.83 -26.76 -23.91
N ASN A 110 52.73 -26.19 -24.42
CA ASN A 110 51.69 -25.56 -23.61
C ASN A 110 50.52 -26.50 -23.26
N TYR A 111 50.44 -27.68 -23.85
CA TYR A 111 49.32 -28.63 -23.73
C TYR A 111 48.88 -28.85 -22.28
N LYS A 112 49.84 -29.11 -21.37
CA LYS A 112 49.54 -29.36 -19.95
C LYS A 112 48.91 -28.15 -19.25
N ALA A 113 49.31 -26.93 -19.63
CA ALA A 113 48.73 -25.69 -19.09
C ALA A 113 47.31 -25.48 -19.64
N THR A 114 47.09 -25.76 -20.92
CA THR A 114 45.78 -25.65 -21.58
C THR A 114 44.77 -26.64 -21.02
N VAL A 115 45.17 -27.90 -20.78
CA VAL A 115 44.32 -28.89 -20.10
C VAL A 115 43.92 -28.44 -18.70
N LYS A 116 44.85 -27.87 -17.92
CA LYS A 116 44.53 -27.30 -16.60
C LYS A 116 43.54 -26.14 -16.70
N ARG A 117 43.71 -25.25 -17.69
CA ARG A 117 42.80 -24.12 -17.92
C ARG A 117 41.39 -24.58 -18.30
N ALA A 118 41.29 -25.67 -19.07
CA ALA A 118 40.03 -26.28 -19.47
C ALA A 118 39.25 -26.91 -18.30
N GLN A 119 39.90 -27.22 -17.17
CA GLN A 119 39.27 -27.68 -15.94
C GLN A 119 38.59 -26.53 -15.19
N CYS A 120 37.78 -25.74 -15.89
CA CYS A 120 37.08 -24.57 -15.35
C CYS A 120 36.23 -24.96 -14.14
N THR A 121 36.41 -24.25 -13.01
CA THR A 121 35.74 -24.53 -11.72
C THR A 121 34.59 -23.58 -11.43
N LEU A 122 34.10 -22.85 -12.43
CA LEU A 122 32.98 -21.91 -12.26
C LEU A 122 31.75 -22.65 -11.70
N GLN A 123 31.14 -22.06 -10.68
CA GLN A 123 29.95 -22.62 -10.06
C GLN A 123 28.74 -22.50 -10.99
N ARG A 124 27.84 -23.48 -10.91
CA ARG A 124 26.58 -23.44 -11.65
C ARG A 124 25.75 -22.23 -11.19
N PRO A 125 25.11 -21.49 -12.11
CA PRO A 125 24.17 -20.43 -11.73
C PRO A 125 23.06 -20.98 -10.82
N GLU A 126 22.74 -20.21 -9.79
CA GLU A 126 21.73 -20.57 -8.80
C GLU A 126 20.30 -20.44 -9.37
N GLU A 127 19.39 -21.32 -8.93
CA GLU A 127 17.98 -21.22 -9.30
C GLU A 127 17.31 -19.99 -8.64
N LEU A 128 16.42 -19.33 -9.40
CA LEU A 128 15.72 -18.14 -8.93
C LEU A 128 14.41 -18.54 -8.23
N SER A 129 14.46 -18.71 -6.90
CA SER A 129 13.27 -18.86 -6.07
C SER A 129 12.97 -17.56 -5.32
N GLY A 130 11.69 -17.19 -5.22
CA GLY A 130 11.25 -16.01 -4.44
C GLY A 130 11.57 -14.64 -5.06
N ALA A 131 12.06 -14.59 -6.29
CA ALA A 131 12.51 -13.35 -6.96
C ALA A 131 11.39 -12.39 -7.37
N LEU A 132 10.16 -12.88 -7.51
CA LEU A 132 9.01 -12.06 -7.88
C LEU A 132 8.30 -11.48 -6.67
N ILE A 133 7.58 -10.37 -6.85
CA ILE A 133 6.75 -9.76 -5.81
C ILE A 133 5.81 -10.80 -5.18
N HIS A 134 5.74 -10.80 -3.85
CA HIS A 134 4.85 -11.64 -3.08
C HIS A 134 3.42 -11.06 -3.09
N VAL A 135 2.75 -11.08 -4.25
CA VAL A 135 1.44 -10.45 -4.47
C VAL A 135 0.41 -10.80 -3.39
N ALA A 136 0.35 -12.07 -2.97
CA ALA A 136 -0.57 -12.52 -1.95
C ALA A 136 -0.35 -11.83 -0.58
N LYS A 137 0.88 -11.43 -0.24
CA LYS A 137 1.19 -10.74 1.02
C LYS A 137 0.54 -9.35 1.05
N HIS A 138 0.47 -8.70 -0.10
CA HIS A 138 -0.08 -7.34 -0.24
C HIS A 138 -1.60 -7.33 -0.39
N LEU A 139 -2.16 -8.31 -1.10
CA LEU A 139 -3.57 -8.33 -1.45
C LEU A 139 -4.45 -9.24 -0.58
N ALA A 140 -3.89 -10.31 0.02
CA ALA A 140 -4.69 -11.25 0.79
C ALA A 140 -5.29 -10.56 2.03
N ASN A 141 -6.61 -10.69 2.17
CA ASN A 141 -7.38 -10.13 3.29
C ASN A 141 -7.20 -8.61 3.45
N LEU A 142 -6.87 -7.88 2.37
CA LEU A 142 -6.64 -6.44 2.41
C LEU A 142 -7.79 -5.70 3.10
N LYS A 143 -9.02 -5.87 2.61
CA LYS A 143 -10.22 -5.19 3.15
C LYS A 143 -10.43 -5.50 4.62
N PHE A 144 -10.23 -6.75 5.04
CA PHE A 144 -10.40 -7.18 6.42
C PHE A 144 -9.36 -6.52 7.35
N ARG A 145 -8.09 -6.50 6.96
CA ARG A 145 -7.01 -5.87 7.77
C ARG A 145 -7.20 -4.36 7.90
N VAL A 146 -7.67 -3.69 6.84
CA VAL A 146 -7.98 -2.25 6.88
C VAL A 146 -9.11 -1.98 7.86
N TRP A 147 -10.18 -2.79 7.80
CA TRP A 147 -11.31 -2.68 8.71
C TRP A 147 -10.93 -2.98 10.17
N GLU A 148 -10.13 -4.02 10.43
CA GLU A 148 -9.63 -4.36 11.77
C GLU A 148 -8.84 -3.20 12.39
N LYS A 149 -7.92 -2.59 11.63
CA LYS A 149 -7.19 -1.39 12.07
C LYS A 149 -8.11 -0.21 12.35
N MET A 150 -9.15 -0.05 11.54
CA MET A 150 -10.14 1.02 11.71
C MET A 150 -10.89 0.89 13.04
N GLN A 151 -11.18 -0.33 13.51
CA GLN A 151 -11.85 -0.53 14.80
C GLN A 151 -11.07 0.09 15.98
N HIS A 152 -9.75 0.04 15.95
CA HIS A 152 -8.90 0.64 17.00
C HIS A 152 -8.93 2.17 17.02
N THR A 153 -9.42 2.81 15.95
CA THR A 153 -9.53 4.28 15.85
C THR A 153 -10.89 4.82 16.31
N VAL A 154 -11.88 3.96 16.54
CA VAL A 154 -13.21 4.35 17.00
C VAL A 154 -13.19 4.54 18.52
N GLN A 155 -13.41 5.78 18.98
CA GLN A 155 -13.61 6.09 20.39
C GLN A 155 -15.12 6.13 20.70
N TYR A 156 -15.53 5.50 21.79
CA TYR A 156 -16.92 5.45 22.29
C TYR A 156 -17.28 6.67 23.14
#